data_AF-K1RPT3-F1
#
_entry.id   AF-K1RPT3-F1
#
_cell.length_a   1.000
_cell.length_b   1.000
_cell.length_c   1.000
_cell.angle_alpha   90.00
_cell.angle_beta   90.00
_cell.angle_gamma   90.00
#
_symmetry.space_group_name_H-M   'P 1'
#
loop_
_entity.id
_entity.type
_entity.pdbx_description
1 polymer ?
#
loop_
_entity_poly.entity_id
_entity_poly.type
_entity_poly.pdbx_seq_one_letter_code
_entity_poly.pdbx_strand_id
1 'polypeptide(L)' 'MEQHEIRKRLKKELDKGRYEHTKGVMYTAGCMAMAYETSIEQAMLAGLLHDCAKCIPDDEKL' A
#
# COMPACT_ATOMS: atom_id res chain seq x y z
N MET A 1 6.74 12.32 2.27
CA MET A 1 7.61 11.13 2.47
C MET A 1 7.75 10.46 1.13
N GLU A 2 8.98 10.14 0.70
CA GLU A 2 9.21 9.40 -0.53
C GLU A 2 8.62 7.99 -0.45
N GLN A 3 8.14 7.44 -1.59
CA GLN A 3 7.54 6.10 -1.64
C GLN A 3 8.45 5.01 -1.04
N HIS A 4 9.77 5.16 -1.18
CA HIS A 4 10.75 4.25 -0.59
C HIS A 4 10.66 4.18 0.94
N GLU A 5 10.47 5.32 1.60
CA GLU A 5 10.36 5.39 3.05
C GLU A 5 9.04 4.77 3.54
N ILE A 6 7.96 4.95 2.77
CA ILE A 6 6.67 4.29 3.05
C ILE A 6 6.82 2.77 2.97
N ARG A 7 7.45 2.25 1.92
CA ARG A 7 7.66 0.80 1.73
C ARG A 7 8.52 0.19 2.84
N LYS A 8 9.56 0.90 3.30
CA LYS A 8 10.38 0.47 4.44
C LYS A 8 9.56 0.35 5.72
N ARG A 9 8.66 1.31 5.99
CA ARG A 9 7.79 1.27 7.18
C ARG A 9 6.78 0.14 7.08
N LEU A 10 6.06 0.04 5.96
CA LEU A 10 5.06 -1.03 5.76
C LEU A 10 5.66 -2.43 5.87
N LYS A 11 6.90 -2.64 5.45
CA LYS A 11 7.58 -3.93 5.61
C LYS A 11 7.80 -4.32 7.09
N LYS A 12 7.81 -3.36 8.01
CA LYS A 12 7.93 -3.60 9.46
C LYS A 12 6.56 -3.81 10.11
N GLU A 13 5.56 -3.04 9.69
CA GLU A 13 4.20 -3.08 10.27
C GLU A 13 3.36 -4.25 9.74
N LEU A 14 3.61 -4.71 8.52
CA LEU A 14 2.85 -5.78 7.88
C LEU A 14 3.63 -7.10 7.93
N ASP A 15 2.89 -8.20 8.06
CA ASP A 15 3.48 -9.52 7.83
C ASP A 15 3.96 -9.67 6.36
N LYS A 16 4.82 -10.65 6.13
CA LYS A 16 5.44 -10.88 4.81
C LYS A 16 4.39 -11.08 3.70
N GLY A 17 3.32 -11.84 3.97
CA GLY A 17 2.28 -12.12 2.99
C GLY A 17 1.47 -10.87 2.66
N ARG A 18 1.11 -10.10 3.70
CA ARG A 18 0.39 -8.84 3.58
C ARG A 18 1.20 -7.77 2.86
N TYR A 19 2.51 -7.66 3.12
CA TYR A 19 3.37 -6.73 2.40
C TYR A 19 3.45 -7.05 0.90
N GLU A 20 3.58 -8.33 0.53
CA GLU A 20 3.57 -8.76 -0.89
C GLU A 20 2.21 -8.47 -1.55
N HIS A 21 1.11 -8.73 -0.84
CA HIS A 21 -0.24 -8.37 -1.28
C HIS A 21 -0.37 -6.87 -1.56
N THR A 22 0.04 -6.03 -0.61
CA THR A 22 0.00 -4.56 -0.74
C THR A 22 0.82 -4.05 -1.93
N LYS A 23 1.99 -4.63 -2.21
CA LYS A 23 2.75 -4.30 -3.43
C LYS A 23 1.98 -4.68 -4.70
N GLY A 24 1.35 -5.85 -4.73
CA GLY A 24 0.50 -6.28 -5.85
C GLY A 24 -0.66 -5.30 -6.10
N VAL A 25 -1.31 -4.86 -5.03
CA VAL A 25 -2.39 -3.85 -5.09
C VAL A 25 -1.88 -2.51 -5.61
N MET A 26 -0.73 -2.03 -5.13
CA MET A 26 -0.07 -0.81 -5.64
C MET A 26 0.14 -0.87 -7.16
N TYR A 27 0.70 -1.96 -7.69
CA TYR A 27 0.93 -2.10 -9.13
C TYR A 27 -0.39 -2.17 -9.91
N THR A 28 -1.37 -2.95 -9.41
CA THR A 28 -2.68 -3.09 -10.06
C THR A 28 -3.42 -1.75 -10.11
N ALA A 29 -3.39 -0.98 -9.02
CA ALA A 29 -3.96 0.36 -8.98
C ALA A 29 -3.28 1.30 -9.99
N GLY A 30 -1.96 1.21 -10.15
CA GLY A 30 -1.23 1.93 -11.19
C GLY A 30 -1.69 1.54 -12.61
N CYS A 31 -1.85 0.24 -12.90
CA CYS A 31 -2.37 -0.23 -14.18
C CYS A 31 -3.80 0.26 -14.45
N MET A 32 -4.67 0.27 -13.43
CA MET A 32 -6.01 0.83 -13.56
C MET A 32 -5.97 2.34 -13.82
N ALA A 33 -5.13 3.08 -13.11
CA ALA A 33 -4.98 4.51 -13.34
C ALA A 33 -4.50 4.85 -14.76
N MET A 34 -3.59 4.04 -15.31
CA MET A 34 -3.19 4.13 -16.72
C MET A 34 -4.37 3.90 -17.67
N ALA A 35 -5.19 2.87 -17.41
CA ALA A 35 -6.31 2.50 -18.27
C ALA A 35 -7.48 3.52 -18.24
N TYR A 36 -7.67 4.22 -17.12
CA TYR A 36 -8.76 5.17 -16.91
C TYR A 36 -8.31 6.64 -16.92
N GLU A 37 -7.07 6.92 -17.37
CA GLU A 37 -6.50 8.27 -17.49
C GLU A 37 -6.56 9.08 -16.19
N THR A 38 -6.27 8.44 -15.06
CA THR A 38 -6.19 9.08 -13.74
C THR A 38 -4.75 9.17 -13.23
N SER A 39 -4.55 9.84 -12.09
CA SER A 39 -3.21 9.99 -11.51
C SER A 39 -2.64 8.63 -11.05
N ILE A 40 -1.67 8.12 -11.81
CA ILE A 40 -0.95 6.87 -11.51
C ILE A 40 -0.26 6.95 -10.15
N GLU A 41 0.39 8.07 -9.85
CA GLU A 41 1.11 8.27 -8.59
C GLU A 41 0.17 8.20 -7.40
N GLN A 42 -0.98 8.88 -7.47
CA GLN A 42 -1.99 8.84 -6.40
C GLN A 42 -2.58 7.44 -6.24
N ALA A 43 -2.88 6.75 -7.35
CA ALA A 43 -3.43 5.40 -7.31
C ALA A 43 -2.45 4.38 -6.71
N MET A 44 -1.17 4.46 -7.10
CA MET A 44 -0.12 3.62 -6.52
C MET A 44 0.05 3.92 -5.03
N LEU A 45 0.08 5.19 -4.63
CA LEU A 45 0.19 5.58 -3.21
C LEU A 45 -1.00 5.07 -2.38
N ALA A 46 -2.22 5.20 -2.91
CA ALA A 46 -3.42 4.68 -2.28
C ALA A 46 -3.36 3.14 -2.14
N GLY A 47 -3.01 2.43 -3.20
CA GLY A 47 -2.86 0.97 -3.17
C GLY A 47 -1.78 0.50 -2.18
N LEU A 48 -0.69 1.26 -2.06
CA LEU A 48 0.39 0.99 -1.13
C LEU A 48 -0.03 1.18 0.33
N LEU A 49 -0.92 2.12 0.63
CA LEU A 49 -1.32 2.45 2.01
C LEU A 49 -2.64 1.81 2.45
N HIS A 50 -3.42 1.21 1.54
CA HIS A 50 -4.78 0.77 1.84
C HIS A 50 -4.91 -0.17 3.06
N ASP A 51 -3.91 -1.04 3.26
CA ASP A 51 -3.86 -2.06 4.32
C ASP A 51 -2.83 -1.72 5.42
N CYS A 52 -2.41 -0.46 5.56
CA CYS A 52 -1.31 -0.06 6.46
C CYS A 52 -1.52 -0.42 7.93
N ALA A 53 -2.77 -0.56 8.38
CA ALA A 53 -3.14 -0.92 9.75
C ALA A 53 -3.64 -2.37 9.88
N LYS A 54 -3.55 -3.20 8.82
CA LYS A 54 -4.24 -4.49 8.77
C LYS A 54 -3.72 -5.51 9.79
N CYS A 55 -2.43 -5.46 10.10
CA CYS A 55 -1.75 -6.37 11.03
C CYS A 55 -1.63 -5.82 12.46
N ILE A 56 -2.16 -4.62 12.73
CA ILE A 56 -2.20 -4.05 14.08
C ILE A 56 -3.21 -4.87 14.90
N PRO A 57 -2.88 -5.27 16.15
CA PRO A 57 -3.82 -5.93 17.07
C PRO A 57 -5.08 -5.11 17.32
N ASP A 58 -6.22 -5.76 17.56
CA ASP A 58 -7.50 -5.06 17.72
C ASP A 58 -7.55 -4.17 18.96
N ASP A 59 -6.80 -4.52 20.01
CA ASP A 59 -6.64 -3.75 21.25
C ASP A 59 -5.71 -2.52 21.09
N GLU A 60 -4.94 -2.46 20.00
CA GLU A 60 -4.09 -1.31 19.64
C GLU A 60 -4.73 -0.40 18.58
N LYS A 61 -5.84 -0.82 17.96
CA LYS A 61 -6.57 0.00 16.98
C LYS A 61 -7.28 1.17 17.67
N LEU A 62 -7.22 2.34 17.04
CA LEU A 62 -7.88 3.58 17.47
C LEU A 62 -9.41 3.51 17.36
#